data_AF-A0A845DCZ6-F1
#
_entry.id   AF-A0A845DCZ6-F1
#
_cell.length_a   1.000
_cell.length_b   1.000
_cell.length_c   1.000
_cell.angle_alpha   90.00
_cell.angle_beta   90.00
_cell.angle_gamma   90.00
#
_symmetry.space_group_name_H-M   'P 1'
#
loop_
_entity.id
_entity.type
_entity.pdbx_description
1 polymer ?
#
loop_
_entity_poly.entity_id
_entity_poly.type
_entity_poly.pdbx_seq_one_letter_code
_entity_poly.pdbx_strand_id
1 'polypeptide(L)'
;MAKVKTVRVSTVRELAKALGLTPAEGAEIAFRTNLNSEIIKIVKKKKITHAHLAKLAGSSRTRMTALLNRNISDVSTDLMLRVLSSLGYKTKLKIIKAA
;
A
#
# COMPACT_ATOMS: atom_id res chain seq x y z
N MET A 1 28.17 -10.02 -23.19
CA MET A 1 27.16 -9.61 -22.18
C MET A 1 27.53 -10.27 -20.85
N ALA A 2 27.66 -9.50 -19.77
CA ALA A 2 28.00 -10.08 -18.45
C ALA A 2 26.91 -11.04 -17.99
N LYS A 3 27.28 -12.18 -17.38
CA LYS A 3 26.31 -13.14 -16.83
C LYS A 3 25.48 -12.46 -15.75
N VAL A 4 24.17 -12.39 -15.95
CA VAL A 4 23.23 -11.87 -14.96
C VAL A 4 23.14 -12.87 -13.80
N LYS A 5 23.48 -12.46 -12.59
CA LYS A 5 23.34 -13.29 -11.38
C LYS A 5 21.90 -13.21 -10.89
N THR A 6 21.14 -14.29 -11.08
CA THR A 6 19.74 -14.36 -10.63
C THR A 6 19.69 -14.60 -9.11
N VAL A 7 18.90 -13.78 -8.41
CA VAL A 7 18.61 -13.97 -6.98
C VAL A 7 17.13 -14.36 -6.84
N ARG A 8 16.87 -15.52 -6.24
CA ARG A 8 15.52 -15.99 -5.93
C ARG A 8 15.22 -15.74 -4.46
N VAL A 9 14.07 -15.14 -4.18
CA VAL A 9 13.58 -14.83 -2.82
C VAL A 9 12.17 -15.36 -2.66
N SER A 10 11.81 -15.75 -1.44
CA SER A 10 10.54 -16.40 -1.11
C SER A 10 9.69 -15.59 -0.13
N THR A 11 10.30 -14.61 0.53
CA THR A 11 9.66 -13.78 1.55
C THR A 11 9.88 -12.29 1.27
N VAL A 12 8.97 -11.44 1.77
CA VAL A 12 9.11 -9.98 1.67
C VAL A 12 10.41 -9.49 2.34
N ARG A 13 10.82 -10.15 3.44
CA ARG A 13 12.08 -9.85 4.13
C ARG A 13 13.30 -10.16 3.28
N GLU A 14 13.32 -11.32 2.61
CA GLU A 14 14.39 -11.68 1.68
C GLU A 14 14.44 -10.73 0.48
N LEU A 15 13.28 -10.36 -0.05
CA LEU A 15 13.18 -9.39 -1.14
C LEU A 15 13.73 -8.03 -0.73
N ALA A 16 13.34 -7.51 0.43
CA ALA A 16 13.84 -6.22 0.93
C ALA A 16 15.37 -6.25 1.08
N LYS A 17 15.91 -7.33 1.66
CA LYS A 17 17.37 -7.52 1.77
C LYS A 17 18.06 -7.60 0.41
N ALA A 18 17.49 -8.31 -0.56
CA ALA A 18 18.03 -8.43 -1.91
C ALA A 18 18.03 -7.09 -2.66
N LEU A 19 17.09 -6.19 -2.33
CA LEU A 19 17.00 -4.84 -2.87
C LEU A 19 17.85 -3.81 -2.09
N GLY A 20 18.61 -4.25 -1.08
CA GLY A 20 19.45 -3.36 -0.27
C GLY A 20 18.68 -2.49 0.73
N LEU A 21 17.43 -2.82 1.02
CA LEU A 21 16.59 -2.09 1.97
C LEU A 21 16.89 -2.49 3.41
N THR A 22 16.82 -1.52 4.31
CA THR A 22 16.85 -1.75 5.75
C THR A 22 15.61 -2.52 6.21
N PRO A 23 15.67 -3.21 7.38
CA PRO A 23 14.48 -3.85 7.95
C PRO A 23 13.31 -2.88 8.17
N ALA A 24 13.59 -1.62 8.52
CA ALA A 24 12.59 -0.59 8.74
C ALA A 24 11.87 -0.21 7.43
N GLU A 25 12.62 0.07 6.36
CA GLU A 25 12.06 0.38 5.03
C GLU A 25 11.23 -0.79 4.50
N GLY A 26 11.75 -2.03 4.62
CA GLY A 26 11.03 -3.22 4.21
C GLY A 26 9.70 -3.39 4.96
N ALA A 27 9.69 -3.14 6.28
CA ALA A 27 8.49 -3.20 7.09
C ALA A 27 7.47 -2.12 6.70
N GLU A 28 7.91 -0.88 6.46
CA GLU A 28 7.05 0.21 6.03
C GLU A 28 6.40 -0.09 4.66
N ILE A 29 7.21 -0.48 3.68
CA ILE A 29 6.74 -0.81 2.32
C ILE A 29 5.74 -1.95 2.36
N ALA A 30 6.02 -3.01 3.13
CA ALA A 30 5.13 -4.14 3.29
C ALA A 30 3.78 -3.70 3.89
N PHE A 31 3.80 -2.89 4.95
CA PHE A 31 2.61 -2.38 5.60
C PHE A 31 1.77 -1.51 4.64
N ARG A 32 2.39 -0.54 3.99
CA ARG A 32 1.70 0.38 3.06
C ARG A 32 1.15 -0.36 1.83
N THR A 33 1.86 -1.36 1.32
CA THR A 33 1.41 -2.17 0.18
C THR A 33 0.22 -3.06 0.54
N ASN A 34 0.24 -3.67 1.73
CA ASN A 34 -0.88 -4.45 2.25
C ASN A 34 -2.11 -3.56 2.45
N LEU A 35 -1.94 -2.39 3.06
CA LEU A 35 -3.00 -1.41 3.26
C LEU A 35 -3.62 -0.95 1.92
N ASN A 36 -2.78 -0.61 0.95
CA ASN A 36 -3.22 -0.22 -0.39
C ASN A 36 -3.99 -1.37 -1.10
N SER A 37 -3.51 -2.60 -0.97
CA SER A 37 -4.15 -3.76 -1.58
C SER A 37 -5.57 -4.01 -1.03
N GLU A 38 -5.77 -3.84 0.29
CA GLU A 38 -7.10 -3.94 0.90
C GLU A 38 -8.03 -2.81 0.46
N ILE A 39 -7.52 -1.56 0.34
CA ILE A 39 -8.31 -0.45 -0.22
C ILE A 39 -8.78 -0.78 -1.64
N ILE A 40 -7.87 -1.20 -2.53
CA ILE A 40 -8.20 -1.55 -3.92
C ILE A 40 -9.25 -2.66 -3.96
N LYS A 41 -9.10 -3.69 -3.12
CA LYS A 41 -10.05 -4.80 -3.03
C LYS A 41 -11.45 -4.33 -2.61
N ILE A 42 -11.55 -3.48 -1.59
CA ILE A 42 -12.82 -2.91 -1.12
C ILE A 42 -13.46 -2.03 -2.21
N VAL A 43 -12.69 -1.14 -2.83
CA VAL A 43 -13.18 -0.23 -3.86
C VAL A 43 -13.71 -1.01 -5.07
N LYS A 44 -12.99 -2.05 -5.51
CA LYS A 44 -13.44 -2.96 -6.56
C LYS A 44 -14.74 -3.68 -6.17
N LYS A 45 -14.83 -4.22 -4.95
CA LYS A 45 -16.04 -4.90 -4.46
C LYS A 45 -17.26 -3.96 -4.41
N LYS A 46 -17.06 -2.70 -4.02
CA LYS A 46 -18.13 -1.69 -3.94
C LYS A 46 -18.45 -1.02 -5.29
N LYS A 47 -17.67 -1.29 -6.36
CA LYS A 47 -17.83 -0.68 -7.70
C LYS A 47 -17.85 0.86 -7.66
N ILE A 48 -17.05 1.46 -6.79
CA ILE A 48 -16.98 2.92 -6.62
C ILE A 48 -16.04 3.54 -7.66
N THR A 49 -16.45 4.66 -8.27
CA THR A 49 -15.60 5.41 -9.20
C THR A 49 -14.52 6.21 -8.46
N HIS A 50 -13.41 6.52 -9.14
CA HIS A 50 -12.33 7.33 -8.56
C HIS A 50 -12.83 8.71 -8.08
N ALA A 51 -13.76 9.31 -8.82
CA ALA A 51 -14.34 10.61 -8.48
C ALA A 51 -15.22 10.54 -7.23
N HIS A 52 -16.01 9.48 -7.08
CA HIS A 52 -16.83 9.28 -5.88
C HIS A 52 -15.96 8.98 -4.65
N LEU A 53 -14.91 8.16 -4.80
CA LEU A 53 -13.94 7.89 -3.74
C LEU A 53 -13.25 9.18 -3.27
N ALA A 54 -12.88 10.06 -4.19
CA ALA A 54 -12.26 11.34 -3.88
C ALA A 54 -13.16 12.23 -3.01
N LYS A 55 -14.46 12.29 -3.34
CA LYS A 55 -15.46 13.00 -2.53
C LYS A 55 -15.59 12.40 -1.13
N LEU A 56 -15.73 11.07 -1.03
CA LEU A 56 -15.83 10.38 0.26
C LEU A 56 -14.59 10.59 1.15
N ALA A 57 -13.39 10.55 0.56
CA ALA A 57 -12.14 10.66 1.28
C ALA A 57 -11.70 12.11 1.54
N GLY A 58 -12.43 13.12 1.05
CA GLY A 58 -12.04 14.53 1.13
C GLY A 58 -10.67 14.78 0.49
N SER A 59 -10.43 14.20 -0.69
CA SER A 59 -9.14 14.24 -1.38
C SER A 59 -9.29 14.51 -2.88
N SER A 60 -8.18 14.74 -3.58
CA SER A 60 -8.22 14.98 -5.03
C SER A 60 -8.41 13.68 -5.82
N ARG A 61 -9.07 13.77 -6.98
CA ARG A 61 -9.23 12.64 -7.91
C ARG A 61 -7.88 12.07 -8.37
N THR A 62 -6.87 12.93 -8.56
CA THR A 62 -5.51 12.52 -8.95
C THR A 62 -4.87 11.63 -7.89
N ARG A 63 -4.96 12.00 -6.59
CA ARG A 63 -4.45 11.15 -5.50
C ARG A 63 -5.19 9.82 -5.41
N MET A 64 -6.52 9.81 -5.61
CA MET A 64 -7.27 8.55 -5.64
C MET A 64 -6.89 7.67 -6.82
N THR A 65 -6.59 8.28 -7.97
CA THR A 65 -6.13 7.53 -9.15
C THR A 65 -4.76 6.93 -8.91
N ALA A 66 -3.82 7.68 -8.33
CA ALA A 66 -2.51 7.16 -7.93
C ALA A 66 -2.64 5.99 -6.94
N LEU A 67 -3.44 6.18 -5.87
CA LEU A 67 -3.74 5.15 -4.88
C LEU A 67 -4.28 3.87 -5.51
N LEU A 68 -5.27 3.97 -6.40
CA LEU A 68 -5.91 2.81 -7.03
C LEU A 68 -5.03 2.13 -8.09
N ASN A 69 -4.06 2.85 -8.65
CA ASN A 69 -3.06 2.33 -9.58
C ASN A 69 -1.80 1.80 -8.87
N ARG A 70 -1.83 1.64 -7.54
CA ARG A 70 -0.68 1.22 -6.70
C ARG A 70 0.52 2.18 -6.74
N ASN A 71 0.35 3.40 -7.23
CA ASN A 71 1.34 4.46 -7.12
C ASN A 71 1.13 5.21 -5.79
N ILE A 72 1.82 4.77 -4.75
CA ILE A 72 1.63 5.24 -3.38
C ILE A 72 2.80 6.04 -2.82
N SER A 73 3.79 6.40 -3.64
CA SER A 73 4.97 7.13 -3.19
C SER A 73 4.60 8.44 -2.48
N ASP A 74 3.70 9.23 -3.07
CA ASP A 74 3.20 10.50 -2.52
C ASP A 74 1.89 10.37 -1.74
N VAL A 75 1.47 9.14 -1.44
CA VAL A 75 0.22 8.87 -0.70
C VAL A 75 0.57 8.46 0.72
N SER A 76 0.26 9.33 1.68
CA SER A 76 0.50 9.07 3.10
C SER A 76 -0.36 7.93 3.62
N THR A 77 0.16 7.23 4.64
CA THR A 77 -0.59 6.20 5.38
C THR A 77 -1.86 6.78 6.01
N ASP A 78 -1.82 8.03 6.52
CA ASP A 78 -3.01 8.71 7.06
C ASP A 78 -4.13 8.84 6.02
N LEU A 79 -3.79 9.23 4.78
CA LEU A 79 -4.78 9.31 3.70
C LEU A 79 -5.38 7.93 3.40
N MET A 80 -4.56 6.87 3.39
CA MET A 80 -5.05 5.51 3.21
C MET A 80 -6.03 5.07 4.31
N LEU A 81 -5.72 5.39 5.57
CA LEU A 81 -6.60 5.10 6.71
C LEU A 81 -7.91 5.89 6.62
N ARG A 82 -7.85 7.17 6.23
CA ARG A 82 -9.05 8.00 6.02
C ARG A 82 -9.94 7.46 4.90
N VAL A 83 -9.34 6.96 3.81
CA VAL A 83 -10.05 6.30 2.72
C VAL A 83 -10.76 5.04 3.21
N LEU A 84 -10.13 4.21 4.04
CA LEU A 84 -10.82 3.05 4.63
C LEU A 84 -11.99 3.47 5.53
N SER A 85 -11.79 4.48 6.37
CA SER A 85 -12.84 5.01 7.25
C SER A 85 -14.01 5.58 6.46
N SER A 86 -13.77 6.32 5.38
CA SER A 86 -14.84 6.85 4.52
C SER A 86 -15.58 5.76 3.74
N LEU A 87 -14.93 4.62 3.51
CA LEU A 87 -15.55 3.41 2.99
C LEU A 87 -16.30 2.61 4.07
N GLY A 88 -16.34 3.06 5.32
CA GLY A 88 -17.03 2.41 6.43
C GLY A 88 -16.25 1.25 7.07
N TYR A 89 -14.93 1.20 6.89
CA TYR A 89 -14.07 0.18 7.49
C TYR A 89 -13.20 0.78 8.58
N LYS A 90 -13.00 0.02 9.65
CA LYS A 90 -12.06 0.36 10.73
C LYS A 90 -10.82 -0.51 10.64
N THR A 91 -9.65 0.10 10.79
CA THR A 91 -8.39 -0.64 10.92
C THR A 91 -8.14 -1.05 12.36
N LYS A 92 -7.69 -2.29 12.57
CA LYS A 92 -7.20 -2.78 13.86
C LYS A 92 -5.68 -2.69 13.88
N LEU A 93 -5.12 -1.99 14.87
CA LEU A 93 -3.68 -1.95 15.09
C LEU A 93 -3.22 -3.26 15.75
N LYS A 94 -2.16 -3.85 15.20
CA LYS A 94 -1.42 -4.96 15.82
C LYS A 94 0.06 -4.59 15.82
N ILE A 95 0.65 -4.56 17.01
CA ILE A 95 2.09 -4.31 17.19
C ILE A 95 2.76 -5.67 17.36
N ILE A 96 3.81 -5.90 16.57
CA ILE A 96 4.66 -7.09 16.64
C ILE A 96 6.12 -6.63 16.71
N LYS A 97 6.97 -7.45 17.31
CA LYS A 97 8.40 -7.14 17.39
C LYS A 97 8.99 -7.11 15.97
N ALA A 98 9.66 -6.02 15.64
CA ALA A 98 10.34 -5.84 14.36
C ALA A 98 11.69 -6.57 14.37
N ALA A 99 11.63 -7.91 14.29
CA ALA A 99 12.75 -8.83 14.44
C ALA A 99 13.42 -8.83 15.82
#